data_AF-A0A529X282-F1
#
_entry.id   AF-A0A529X282-F1
#
_cell.length_a   1.000
_cell.length_b   1.000
_cell.length_c   1.000
_cell.angle_alpha   90.00
_cell.angle_beta   90.00
_cell.angle_gamma   90.00
#
_symmetry.space_group_name_H-M   'P 1'
#
loop_
_entity.id
_entity.type
_entity.pdbx_description
1 polymer ?
#
loop_
_entity_poly.entity_id
_entity_poly.type
_entity_poly.pdbx_seq_one_letter_code
_entity_poly.pdbx_strand_id
1 'polypeptide(L)'
;MAQNWRTAIWNARDLLEPFSWSHATVVQVVPDLFEPEIRGAARDEVFATMALCRHHRFQLRTAYPEQYRRYVDDIAGDRNEYLAWRVTAALTLRKLGRQDEAAGAGPRWPLINVELLD
;
A
#
# COMPACT_ATOMS: atom_id res chain seq x y z
N MET A 1 23.47 -15.30 -0.59
CA MET A 1 23.73 -13.85 -0.74
C MET A 1 22.82 -13.13 0.26
N ALA A 2 23.37 -12.39 1.21
CA ALA A 2 22.54 -11.64 2.16
C ALA A 2 21.84 -10.51 1.38
N GLN A 3 20.51 -10.51 1.36
CA GLN A 3 19.76 -9.39 0.78
C GLN A 3 19.99 -8.19 1.71
N ASN A 4 20.84 -7.24 1.30
CA ASN A 4 21.09 -6.03 2.06
C ASN A 4 19.88 -5.09 1.91
N TRP A 5 18.88 -5.27 2.78
CA TRP A 5 17.73 -4.38 2.86
C TRP A 5 18.18 -3.01 3.37
N ARG A 6 17.73 -1.94 2.71
CA ARG A 6 17.81 -0.58 3.27
C ARG A 6 16.62 -0.33 4.17
N THR A 7 16.70 0.69 5.00
CA THR A 7 15.58 1.19 5.82
C THR A 7 15.21 2.60 5.38
N ALA A 8 13.90 2.88 5.30
CA ALA A 8 13.38 4.22 5.03
C ALA A 8 12.17 4.51 5.91
N ILE A 9 11.89 5.79 6.11
CA ILE A 9 10.70 6.29 6.80
C ILE A 9 9.88 7.05 5.76
N TRP A 10 8.59 6.74 5.67
CA TRP A 10 7.70 7.34 4.67
C TRP A 10 6.46 7.94 5.35
N ASN A 11 6.24 9.23 5.10
CA ASN A 11 5.14 9.99 5.70
C ASN A 11 3.84 9.96 4.87
N ALA A 12 3.84 9.28 3.72
CA ALA A 12 2.72 9.16 2.80
C ALA A 12 2.13 10.48 2.25
N ARG A 13 2.84 11.61 2.36
CA ARG A 13 2.45 12.88 1.71
C ARG A 13 2.76 12.87 0.22
N ASP A 14 3.93 12.35 -0.15
CA ASP A 14 4.27 12.05 -1.53
C ASP A 14 4.08 10.56 -1.79
N LEU A 15 3.03 10.25 -2.55
CA LEU A 15 2.68 8.88 -2.94
C LEU A 15 3.65 8.28 -3.95
N LEU A 16 4.45 9.10 -4.64
CA LEU A 16 5.40 8.62 -5.64
C LEU A 16 6.80 8.37 -5.06
N GLU A 17 7.06 8.81 -3.83
CA GLU A 17 8.36 8.67 -3.16
C GLU A 17 8.89 7.22 -3.17
N PRO A 18 8.08 6.18 -2.83
CA PRO A 18 8.59 4.80 -2.82
C PRO A 18 9.08 4.31 -4.18
N PHE A 19 8.52 4.81 -5.29
CA PHE A 19 8.93 4.41 -6.64
C PHE A 19 10.32 4.95 -7.01
N SER A 20 10.85 5.92 -6.28
CA SER A 20 12.19 6.49 -6.51
C SER A 20 13.32 5.63 -5.90
N TRP A 21 13.00 4.68 -5.03
CA TRP A 21 14.00 3.90 -4.32
C TRP A 21 14.52 2.74 -5.15
N SER A 22 15.81 2.79 -5.49
CA SER A 22 16.47 1.82 -6.36
C SER A 22 16.78 0.46 -5.73
N HIS A 23 16.54 0.29 -4.43
CA HIS A 23 16.89 -0.92 -3.68
C HIS A 23 15.70 -1.43 -2.86
N ALA A 24 15.65 -2.75 -2.64
CA ALA A 24 14.71 -3.34 -1.70
C ALA A 24 14.88 -2.70 -0.31
N THR A 25 13.77 -2.17 0.21
CA THR A 25 13.75 -1.27 1.36
C THR A 25 12.66 -1.73 2.33
N VAL A 26 12.99 -1.78 3.61
CA VAL A 26 12.03 -1.90 4.71
C VAL A 26 11.59 -0.48 5.05
N VAL A 27 10.29 -0.23 4.94
CA VAL A 27 9.71 1.11 4.95
C VAL A 27 8.79 1.22 6.14
N GLN A 28 9.16 2.06 7.11
CA GLN A 28 8.25 2.41 8.19
C GLN A 28 7.29 3.48 7.69
N VAL A 29 5.99 3.16 7.64
CA VAL A 29 4.95 4.14 7.33
C VAL A 29 4.59 4.89 8.61
N VAL A 30 4.76 6.21 8.59
CA VAL A 30 4.61 7.05 9.78
C VAL A 30 3.16 7.30 10.19
N PRO A 31 2.24 7.73 9.30
CA PRO A 31 0.89 8.04 9.73
C PRO A 31 0.14 6.79 10.18
N ASP A 32 -0.70 6.94 11.21
CA ASP A 32 -1.67 5.92 11.58
C ASP A 32 -2.82 5.95 10.56
N LEU A 33 -2.69 5.18 9.48
CA LEU A 33 -3.66 5.13 8.37
C LEU A 33 -5.09 4.76 8.80
N PHE A 34 -5.28 4.27 10.03
CA PHE A 34 -6.56 3.82 10.57
C PHE A 34 -7.08 4.72 11.70
N GLU A 35 -6.44 5.88 11.91
CA GLU A 35 -7.05 6.93 12.70
C GLU A 35 -8.36 7.41 12.06
N PRO A 36 -9.42 7.71 12.85
CA PRO A 36 -10.74 8.07 12.32
C PRO A 36 -10.76 9.32 11.42
N GLU A 37 -9.78 10.22 11.58
CA GLU A 37 -9.70 11.46 10.81
C GLU A 37 -9.15 11.25 9.39
N ILE A 38 -8.45 10.14 9.14
CA ILE A 38 -7.99 9.79 7.80
C ILE A 38 -9.15 9.24 6.98
N ARG A 39 -9.45 9.95 5.89
CA ARG A 39 -10.47 9.54 4.92
C ARG A 39 -10.06 8.25 4.21
N GLY A 40 -11.02 7.35 3.98
CA GLY A 40 -10.79 6.07 3.29
C GLY A 40 -10.07 6.21 1.94
N ALA A 41 -10.42 7.25 1.15
CA ALA A 41 -9.75 7.50 -0.13
C ALA A 41 -8.23 7.76 0.01
N ALA A 42 -7.79 8.46 1.07
CA ALA A 42 -6.37 8.68 1.31
C ALA A 42 -5.67 7.36 1.68
N ARG A 43 -6.31 6.52 2.51
CA ARG A 43 -5.82 5.17 2.86
C ARG A 43 -5.64 4.30 1.62
N ASP A 44 -6.62 4.29 0.72
CA ASP A 44 -6.57 3.50 -0.51
C ASP A 44 -5.39 3.88 -1.41
N GLU A 45 -5.08 5.18 -1.50
CA GLU A 45 -3.94 5.66 -2.28
C GLU A 45 -2.59 5.22 -1.69
N VAL A 46 -2.46 5.21 -0.36
CA VAL A 46 -1.23 4.71 0.29
C VAL A 46 -1.11 3.20 0.05
N PHE A 47 -2.18 2.42 0.24
CA PHE A 47 -2.15 0.97 -0.01
C PHE A 47 -1.94 0.64 -1.48
N ALA A 48 -2.46 1.44 -2.42
CA ALA A 48 -2.18 1.32 -3.84
C ALA A 48 -0.68 1.46 -4.14
N THR A 49 -0.04 2.46 -3.54
CA THR A 49 1.42 2.66 -3.64
C THR A 49 2.19 1.45 -3.11
N MET A 50 1.84 0.96 -1.91
CA MET A 50 2.48 -0.21 -1.31
C MET A 50 2.32 -1.47 -2.18
N ALA A 51 1.13 -1.68 -2.74
CA ALA A 51 0.82 -2.83 -3.59
C ALA A 51 1.60 -2.81 -4.91
N LEU A 52 1.86 -1.63 -5.48
CA LEU A 52 2.64 -1.49 -6.70
C LEU A 52 4.15 -1.58 -6.45
N CYS A 53 4.62 -1.23 -5.24
CA CYS A 53 6.02 -1.31 -4.82
C CYS A 53 6.36 -2.66 -4.14
N ARG A 54 6.06 -3.78 -4.82
CA ARG A 54 6.15 -5.16 -4.28
C ARG A 54 7.54 -5.59 -3.77
N HIS A 55 8.59 -4.89 -4.17
CA HIS A 55 9.98 -5.17 -3.80
C HIS A 55 10.41 -4.47 -2.50
N HIS A 56 9.55 -3.61 -1.94
CA HIS A 56 9.70 -3.03 -0.60
C HIS A 56 8.81 -3.77 0.39
N ARG A 57 9.24 -3.83 1.66
CA ARG A 57 8.42 -4.32 2.78
C ARG A 57 7.95 -3.11 3.58
N PHE A 58 6.65 -2.91 3.68
CA PHE A 58 6.06 -1.82 4.43
C PHE A 58 5.63 -2.30 5.81
N GLN A 59 5.97 -1.51 6.83
CA GLN A 59 5.63 -1.76 8.21
C GLN A 59 4.69 -0.65 8.69
N LEU A 60 3.50 -1.06 9.10
CA LEU A 60 2.45 -0.20 9.62
C LEU A 60 2.41 -0.28 11.14
N ARG A 61 2.03 0.82 11.77
CA ARG A 61 1.62 0.87 13.19
C ARG A 61 0.29 1.57 13.26
N THR A 62 -0.60 1.08 14.11
CA THR A 62 -1.91 1.70 14.32
C THR A 62 -2.42 1.45 15.74
N ALA A 63 -3.08 2.44 16.32
CA ALA A 63 -3.87 2.26 17.54
C ALA A 63 -5.22 1.57 17.27
N TYR A 64 -5.57 1.31 16.00
CA TYR A 64 -6.86 0.80 15.55
C TYR A 64 -6.75 -0.51 14.76
N PRO A 65 -6.17 -1.58 15.34
CA PRO A 65 -5.90 -2.83 14.62
C PRO A 65 -7.17 -3.51 14.09
N GLU A 66 -8.31 -3.36 14.76
CA GLU A 66 -9.60 -3.87 14.27
C GLU A 66 -10.06 -3.18 12.98
N GLN A 67 -9.78 -1.88 12.82
CA GLN A 67 -10.10 -1.16 11.58
C GLN A 67 -9.20 -1.62 10.44
N TYR A 68 -7.91 -1.89 10.71
CA TYR A 68 -7.00 -2.49 9.73
C TYR A 68 -7.51 -3.86 9.26
N ARG A 69 -7.87 -4.75 10.20
CA ARG A 69 -8.37 -6.09 9.87
C ARG A 69 -9.63 -6.02 9.01
N ARG A 70 -10.62 -5.21 9.42
CA ARG A 70 -11.85 -5.01 8.61
C ARG A 70 -11.54 -4.51 7.22
N TYR A 71 -10.69 -3.50 7.09
CA TYR A 71 -10.30 -2.96 5.78
C TYR A 71 -9.64 -4.02 4.87
N VAL A 72 -8.75 -4.83 5.42
CA VAL A 72 -8.10 -5.93 4.68
C VAL A 72 -9.11 -7.01 4.30
N ASP A 73 -9.97 -7.41 5.24
CA ASP A 73 -10.99 -8.45 5.05
C ASP A 73 -12.05 -8.03 4.02
N ASP A 74 -12.49 -6.76 4.05
CA ASP A 74 -13.45 -6.20 3.10
C ASP A 74 -12.88 -6.25 1.67
N ILE A 75 -11.63 -5.79 1.47
CA ILE A 75 -11.00 -5.82 0.13
C ILE A 75 -10.68 -7.25 -0.31
N ALA A 76 -10.29 -8.14 0.60
CA ALA A 76 -9.96 -9.53 0.26
C ALA A 76 -11.22 -10.38 -0.01
N GLY A 77 -12.32 -10.10 0.68
CA GLY A 77 -13.54 -10.89 0.68
C GLY A 77 -14.64 -10.36 -0.24
N ASP A 78 -14.67 -9.06 -0.54
CA ASP A 78 -15.68 -8.44 -1.40
C ASP A 78 -15.10 -8.02 -2.76
N ARG A 79 -15.67 -8.58 -3.84
CA ARG A 79 -15.23 -8.30 -5.21
C ARG A 79 -15.45 -6.83 -5.62
N ASN A 80 -16.52 -6.19 -5.15
CA ASN A 80 -16.80 -4.80 -5.46
C ASN A 80 -15.82 -3.87 -4.75
N GLU A 81 -15.53 -4.12 -3.48
CA GLU A 81 -14.50 -3.37 -2.74
C GLU A 81 -13.12 -3.52 -3.39
N TYR A 82 -12.76 -4.76 -3.77
CA TYR A 82 -11.55 -5.01 -4.53
C TYR A 82 -11.49 -4.24 -5.86
N LEU A 83 -12.58 -4.24 -6.63
CA LEU A 83 -12.65 -3.52 -7.91
C LEU A 83 -12.59 -2.00 -7.71
N ALA A 84 -13.26 -1.47 -6.69
CA ALA A 84 -13.21 -0.06 -6.33
C ALA A 84 -11.78 0.36 -5.97
N TRP A 85 -11.11 -0.40 -5.09
CA TRP A 85 -9.71 -0.16 -4.75
C TRP A 85 -8.77 -0.29 -5.96
N ARG A 86 -9.03 -1.25 -6.86
CA ARG A 86 -8.24 -1.40 -8.09
C ARG A 86 -8.26 -0.16 -8.99
N VAL A 87 -9.36 0.61 -8.99
CA VAL A 87 -9.40 1.88 -9.73
C VAL A 87 -8.36 2.86 -9.16
N THR A 88 -8.21 2.93 -7.84
CA THR A 88 -7.18 3.76 -7.18
C THR A 88 -5.75 3.32 -7.57
N ALA A 89 -5.49 2.02 -7.61
CA ALA A 89 -4.20 1.50 -8.11
C ALA A 89 -3.95 1.84 -9.59
N ALA A 90 -4.98 1.74 -10.44
CA ALA A 90 -4.88 2.13 -11.85
C ALA A 90 -4.61 3.63 -12.05
N LEU A 91 -5.20 4.49 -11.21
CA LEU A 91 -4.92 5.92 -11.21
C LEU A 91 -3.45 6.21 -10.83
N THR A 92 -2.90 5.47 -9.87
CA THR A 92 -1.49 5.58 -9.48
C THR A 92 -0.56 5.16 -10.63
N LEU A 93 -0.86 4.05 -11.30
CA LEU A 93 -0.13 3.60 -12.50
C LEU A 93 -0.18 4.64 -13.63
N ARG A 94 -1.35 5.29 -13.84
CA ARG A 94 -1.48 6.37 -14.81
C ARG A 94 -0.61 7.58 -14.46
N LYS A 95 -0.51 7.97 -13.19
CA LYS A 95 0.39 9.05 -12.74
C LYS A 95 1.86 8.71 -13.04
N LEU A 96 2.22 7.42 -13.04
CA LEU A 96 3.56 6.91 -13.39
C LEU A 96 3.77 6.69 -14.90
N GLY A 97 2.77 6.93 -15.75
CA GLY A 97 2.83 6.63 -17.19
C GLY A 97 2.79 5.13 -17.54
N ARG A 98 2.39 4.27 -16.59
CA ARG A 98 2.39 2.79 -16.67
C ARG A 98 0.96 2.23 -16.80
N GLN A 99 0.10 2.90 -17.56
CA GLN A 99 -1.34 2.58 -17.61
C GLN A 99 -1.66 1.20 -18.19
N ASP A 100 -0.78 0.66 -19.03
CA ASP A 100 -0.87 -0.67 -19.62
C ASP A 100 -0.85 -1.79 -18.57
N GLU A 101 -0.15 -1.57 -17.46
CA GLU A 101 -0.11 -2.54 -16.35
C GLU A 101 -1.44 -2.68 -15.60
N ALA A 102 -2.34 -1.69 -15.72
CA ALA A 102 -3.62 -1.70 -15.01
C ALA A 102 -4.57 -2.80 -15.51
N ALA A 103 -4.40 -3.24 -16.77
CA ALA A 103 -5.21 -4.29 -17.40
C ALA A 103 -4.86 -5.71 -16.91
N GLY A 104 -3.73 -5.88 -16.22
CA GLY A 104 -3.25 -7.17 -15.75
C GLY A 104 -4.02 -7.79 -14.59
N ALA A 105 -3.54 -8.94 -14.12
CA ALA A 105 -3.97 -9.50 -12.84
C ALA A 105 -3.52 -8.55 -11.72
N GLY A 106 -4.48 -7.90 -11.05
CA GLY A 106 -4.22 -6.94 -9.99
C GLY A 106 -3.53 -7.57 -8.77
N PRO A 107 -3.08 -6.74 -7.81
CA PRO A 107 -2.47 -7.20 -6.57
C PRO A 107 -3.41 -8.13 -5.78
N ARG A 108 -2.86 -9.19 -5.19
CA ARG A 108 -3.63 -10.08 -4.31
C ARG A 108 -3.67 -9.51 -2.90
N TRP A 109 -4.82 -9.67 -2.26
CA TRP A 109 -5.03 -9.31 -0.86
C TRP A 109 -5.08 -10.56 0.03
N PRO A 110 -4.55 -10.51 1.27
CA PRO A 110 -3.79 -9.39 1.85
C PRO A 110 -2.46 -9.14 1.12
N LEU A 111 -2.00 -7.89 1.12
CA LEU A 111 -0.75 -7.53 0.45
C LEU A 111 0.44 -8.20 1.15
N ILE A 112 1.15 -9.07 0.44
CA ILE A 112 2.24 -9.89 1.00
C ILE A 112 3.43 -9.07 1.53
N ASN A 113 3.54 -7.83 1.08
CA ASN A 113 4.65 -6.93 1.40
C ASN A 113 4.27 -5.87 2.43
N VAL A 114 3.10 -5.98 3.06
CA VAL A 114 2.64 -5.10 4.13
C VAL A 114 2.52 -5.91 5.42
N GLU A 115 3.12 -5.40 6.49
CA GLU A 115 3.11 -6.00 7.81
C GLU A 115 2.56 -4.99 8.82
N LEU A 116 1.56 -5.40 9.60
CA LEU A 116 1.14 -4.66 10.78
C LEU A 116 2.04 -5.04 11.95
N LEU A 117 2.67 -4.05 12.58
CA LEU A 117 3.45 -4.23 13.80
C LEU A 117 2.56 -3.96 15.02
N ASP A 118 2.71 -4.82 16.04
CA ASP A 118 2.08 -4.68 17.35
C ASP A 118 2.71 -3.55 18.20
#